data_AF-A0A0D3L0K0-F1
#
_entry.id   AF-A0A0D3L0K0-F1
#
_cell.length_a   1.000
_cell.length_b   1.000
_cell.length_c   1.000
_cell.angle_alpha   90.00
_cell.angle_beta   90.00
_cell.angle_gamma   90.00
#
_symmetry.space_group_name_H-M   'P 1'
#
loop_
_entity.id
_entity.type
_entity.pdbx_description
1 polymer ?
#
loop_
_entity_poly.entity_id
_entity_poly.type
_entity_poly.pdbx_seq_one_letter_code
_entity_poly.pdbx_strand_id
1 'polypeptide(L)'
;MSLLLLLSSSGASAAPSEVHRLTPLRNALTRIKARNAYLCTTNTDTSSWNLGGTPRFQERPLKDGAVMSLLAPVYDCPWTLERTNFVSEFNFDGGKWTCGVSEMRQSGRPCVVYSFGSNADSAFEDGVRRTNPACEIHIFDPTSKPPPRFREKGYSFHEMGLCSERTKANGGSTMKCDTLSSIMRTLNHTHVDILKADVEGEEYSFFTSEPWHRHASAVGQILLEVHLFMRSAMRLPAFLGSIRPLERAGFFVQTLEPVSALGTAYEMSFLNVNWFPVDRKPHIRPRLYVPSMYPADAPCPLYPPVGSPGEEIFCGYPAGRTNYSCDCGVQLDGTDECAVSLVEQRSRSPCAYGVSYGCYPGEPTRIWTRGCRGKFRCPVGTPIAPIPIAGREEPSVHLPADVPALSTR
;
A
#
# COMPACT_ATOMS: atom_id res chain seq x y z
N MET A 1 3.90 -43.59 48.14
CA MET A 1 4.95 -42.82 47.44
C MET A 1 4.36 -42.27 46.17
N SER A 2 4.41 -40.95 46.04
CA SER A 2 3.60 -40.12 45.14
C SER A 2 3.84 -40.37 43.65
N LEU A 3 2.74 -40.43 42.89
CA LEU A 3 2.72 -40.34 41.45
C LEU A 3 2.82 -38.85 41.05
N LEU A 4 3.91 -38.45 40.41
CA LEU A 4 4.13 -37.10 39.89
C LEU A 4 3.08 -36.78 38.81
N LEU A 5 2.19 -35.84 39.11
CA LEU A 5 1.44 -35.11 38.10
C LEU A 5 2.38 -34.11 37.41
N LEU A 6 2.79 -34.44 36.19
CA LEU A 6 3.36 -33.48 35.24
C LEU A 6 2.21 -32.59 34.74
N LEU A 7 2.00 -31.46 35.40
CA LEU A 7 1.26 -30.33 34.85
C LEU A 7 2.09 -29.78 33.69
N SER A 8 1.72 -30.15 32.46
CA SER A 8 2.16 -29.45 31.26
C SER A 8 1.53 -28.05 31.28
N SER A 9 2.31 -27.05 31.68
CA SER A 9 1.98 -25.66 31.41
C SER A 9 1.94 -25.49 29.89
N SER A 10 0.74 -25.48 29.31
CA SER A 10 0.49 -25.00 27.96
C SER A 10 1.06 -23.60 27.86
N GLY A 11 2.13 -23.45 27.06
CA GLY A 11 2.75 -22.16 26.78
C GLY A 11 1.72 -21.25 26.14
N ALA A 12 1.18 -20.32 26.93
CA ALA A 12 0.50 -19.16 26.38
C ALA A 12 1.54 -18.41 25.55
N SER A 13 1.39 -18.45 24.22
CA SER A 13 2.19 -17.63 23.31
C SER A 13 2.10 -16.19 23.80
N ALA A 14 3.22 -15.65 24.31
CA ALA A 14 3.25 -14.28 24.80
C ALA A 14 2.90 -13.35 23.64
N ALA A 15 1.87 -12.52 23.80
CA ALA A 15 1.46 -11.58 22.78
C ALA A 15 2.68 -10.72 22.35
N PRO A 16 2.90 -10.52 21.04
CA PRO A 16 3.99 -9.70 20.55
C PRO A 16 3.97 -8.31 21.18
N SER A 17 5.12 -7.83 21.61
CA SER A 17 5.25 -6.47 22.14
C SER A 17 4.90 -5.43 21.07
N GLU A 18 4.44 -4.26 21.50
CA GLU A 18 4.16 -3.12 20.61
C GLU A 18 5.40 -2.76 19.77
N VAL A 19 6.58 -2.81 20.38
CA VAL A 19 7.87 -2.56 19.73
C VAL A 19 8.13 -3.54 18.57
N HIS A 20 7.81 -4.82 18.75
CA HIS A 20 8.01 -5.83 17.70
C HIS A 20 7.04 -5.67 16.52
N ARG A 21 5.94 -4.92 16.66
CA ARG A 21 4.99 -4.63 15.58
C ARG A 21 5.32 -3.36 14.79
N LEU A 22 6.01 -2.40 15.40
CA LEU A 22 6.37 -1.13 14.76
C LEU A 22 7.37 -1.29 13.61
N THR A 23 8.33 -2.20 13.72
CA THR A 23 9.33 -2.42 12.66
C THR A 23 8.69 -2.99 11.38
N PRO A 24 7.87 -4.08 11.45
CA PRO A 24 7.08 -4.54 10.31
C PRO A 24 6.19 -3.45 9.72
N LEU A 25 5.54 -2.62 10.56
CA LEU A 25 4.73 -1.51 10.10
C LEU A 25 5.53 -0.49 9.27
N ARG A 26 6.72 -0.06 9.73
CA ARG A 26 7.58 0.86 8.98
C ARG A 26 8.02 0.27 7.64
N ASN A 27 8.34 -1.02 7.61
CA ASN A 27 8.65 -1.74 6.38
C ASN A 27 7.43 -1.79 5.44
N ALA A 28 6.24 -2.08 5.96
CA ALA A 28 4.98 -2.08 5.21
C ALA A 28 4.72 -0.73 4.54
N LEU A 29 4.83 0.37 5.31
CA LEU A 29 4.63 1.73 4.80
C LEU A 29 5.66 2.09 3.72
N THR A 30 6.91 1.65 3.86
CA THR A 30 7.96 1.85 2.85
C THR A 30 7.65 1.09 1.55
N ARG A 31 7.20 -0.17 1.65
CA ARG A 31 6.77 -0.98 0.49
C ARG A 31 5.53 -0.40 -0.19
N ILE A 32 4.54 0.03 0.59
CA ILE A 32 3.34 0.72 0.08
C ILE A 32 3.74 2.01 -0.65
N LYS A 33 4.66 2.80 -0.09
CA LYS A 33 5.17 4.01 -0.74
C LYS A 33 5.81 3.69 -2.10
N ALA A 34 6.68 2.67 -2.15
CA ALA A 34 7.32 2.25 -3.38
C ALA A 34 6.31 1.74 -4.42
N ARG A 35 5.34 0.91 -4.00
CA ARG A 35 4.25 0.42 -4.86
C ARG A 35 3.37 1.56 -5.37
N ASN A 36 3.04 2.54 -4.54
CA ASN A 36 2.19 3.66 -4.92
C ASN A 36 2.84 4.58 -5.96
N ALA A 37 4.16 4.46 -6.22
CA ALA A 37 4.79 5.10 -7.37
C ALA A 37 4.18 4.66 -8.72
N TYR A 38 3.58 3.46 -8.78
CA TYR A 38 2.88 2.95 -9.97
C TYR A 38 1.45 3.47 -10.12
N LEU A 39 0.95 4.32 -9.22
CA LEU A 39 -0.27 5.10 -9.48
C LEU A 39 -0.11 6.07 -10.66
N CYS A 40 1.14 6.30 -11.06
CA CYS A 40 1.51 7.24 -12.09
C CYS A 40 1.43 6.62 -13.47
N THR A 41 0.64 7.25 -14.33
CA THR A 41 0.44 6.85 -15.72
C THR A 41 1.64 7.24 -16.60
N THR A 42 2.48 8.17 -16.15
CA THR A 42 3.71 8.58 -16.83
C THR A 42 4.88 7.71 -16.34
N ASN A 43 5.35 6.81 -17.21
CA ASN A 43 6.52 5.97 -16.96
C ASN A 43 7.78 6.85 -16.89
N THR A 44 8.28 7.17 -15.69
CA THR A 44 9.37 8.14 -15.51
C THR A 44 10.64 7.57 -14.87
N ASP A 45 10.67 6.30 -14.47
CA ASP A 45 11.85 5.68 -13.85
C ASP A 45 12.48 4.59 -14.72
N THR A 46 13.05 5.00 -15.86
CA THR A 46 13.90 4.13 -16.67
C THR A 46 15.39 4.26 -16.35
N SER A 47 15.78 5.19 -15.47
CA SER A 47 17.19 5.55 -15.24
C SER A 47 17.83 4.89 -14.02
N SER A 48 17.05 4.38 -13.06
CA SER A 48 17.58 3.71 -11.86
C SER A 48 17.81 2.20 -12.01
N TRP A 49 17.27 1.59 -13.07
CA TRP A 49 17.38 0.16 -13.34
C TRP A 49 18.18 -0.03 -14.64
N ASN A 50 19.40 -0.55 -14.55
CA ASN A 50 20.30 -0.87 -15.68
C ASN A 50 19.76 -2.02 -16.59
N LEU A 51 18.45 -2.13 -16.79
CA LEU A 51 17.74 -3.22 -17.46
C LEU A 51 16.80 -2.73 -18.60
N GLY A 52 16.92 -1.49 -19.07
CA GLY A 52 16.04 -0.95 -20.13
C GLY A 52 14.71 -0.38 -19.63
N GLY A 53 14.61 -0.12 -18.32
CA GLY A 53 13.48 0.53 -17.65
C GLY A 53 12.56 -0.41 -16.86
N THR A 54 11.72 0.15 -16.00
CA THR A 54 10.67 -0.64 -15.33
C THR A 54 9.64 -1.14 -16.34
N PRO A 55 9.16 -2.39 -16.24
CA PRO A 55 7.93 -2.78 -16.91
C PRO A 55 6.84 -1.76 -16.58
N ARG A 56 6.09 -1.31 -17.58
CA ARG A 56 4.97 -0.37 -17.39
C ARG A 56 3.81 -1.07 -16.69
N PHE A 57 3.98 -1.47 -15.43
CA PHE A 57 2.99 -2.23 -14.67
C PHE A 57 1.64 -1.50 -14.58
N GLN A 58 1.65 -0.16 -14.60
CA GLN A 58 0.46 0.68 -14.70
C GLN A 58 -0.33 0.47 -15.99
N GLU A 59 0.33 0.07 -17.08
CA GLU A 59 -0.26 -0.24 -18.39
C GLU A 59 -0.53 -1.73 -18.57
N ARG A 60 -0.25 -2.58 -17.58
CA ARG A 60 -0.48 -4.03 -17.63
C ARG A 60 -1.79 -4.42 -16.93
N PRO A 61 -2.48 -5.46 -17.40
CA PRO A 61 -3.74 -5.88 -16.80
C PRO A 61 -3.49 -6.60 -15.46
N LEU A 62 -4.44 -6.55 -14.53
CA LEU A 62 -4.31 -7.24 -13.23
C LEU A 62 -4.13 -8.76 -13.33
N LYS A 63 -4.57 -9.38 -14.44
CA LYS A 63 -4.32 -10.82 -14.67
C LYS A 63 -2.84 -11.19 -14.83
N ASP A 64 -1.96 -10.21 -15.08
CA ASP A 64 -0.52 -10.43 -15.08
C ASP A 64 -0.07 -10.64 -13.61
N GLY A 65 0.37 -11.85 -13.28
CA GLY A 65 0.82 -12.19 -11.93
C GLY A 65 1.95 -11.29 -11.42
N ALA A 66 2.76 -10.70 -12.30
CA ALA A 66 3.78 -9.74 -11.91
C ALA A 66 3.16 -8.41 -11.41
N VAL A 67 2.02 -7.99 -11.97
CA VAL A 67 1.26 -6.82 -11.47
C VAL A 67 0.67 -7.11 -10.10
N MET A 68 0.07 -8.28 -9.91
CA MET A 68 -0.49 -8.66 -8.60
C MET A 68 0.58 -8.86 -7.54
N SER A 69 1.77 -9.33 -7.92
CA SER A 69 2.91 -9.45 -7.01
C SER A 69 3.38 -8.11 -6.41
N LEU A 70 3.00 -6.96 -7.00
CA LEU A 70 3.24 -5.64 -6.39
C LEU A 70 2.41 -5.40 -5.13
N LEU A 71 1.35 -6.21 -4.93
CA LEU A 71 0.53 -6.24 -3.73
C LEU A 71 1.01 -7.30 -2.72
N ALA A 72 2.16 -7.95 -2.97
CA ALA A 72 2.71 -8.98 -2.10
C ALA A 72 2.63 -8.56 -0.63
N PRO A 73 2.41 -9.52 0.29
CA PRO A 73 2.29 -9.24 1.72
C PRO A 73 3.23 -8.14 2.20
N VAL A 74 2.64 -7.06 2.71
CA VAL A 74 3.39 -5.89 3.16
C VAL A 74 3.44 -5.80 4.68
N TYR A 75 2.49 -6.42 5.37
CA TYR A 75 2.45 -6.45 6.83
C TYR A 75 2.19 -7.88 7.33
N ASP A 76 3.15 -8.45 8.04
CA ASP A 76 3.09 -9.83 8.50
C ASP A 76 2.13 -10.01 9.69
N CYS A 77 1.54 -11.20 9.80
CA CYS A 77 0.74 -11.59 10.95
C CYS A 77 1.63 -11.65 12.20
N PRO A 78 1.32 -10.89 13.27
CA PRO A 78 2.11 -10.94 14.48
C PRO A 78 1.70 -12.11 15.41
N TRP A 79 0.59 -12.80 15.13
CA TRP A 79 0.09 -13.94 15.92
C TRP A 79 0.16 -15.24 15.14
N THR A 80 -0.52 -16.29 15.63
CA THR A 80 -0.66 -17.54 14.89
C THR A 80 -1.38 -17.27 13.56
N LEU A 81 -0.67 -17.55 12.47
CA LEU A 81 -1.17 -17.49 11.10
C LEU A 81 -1.68 -18.88 10.70
N GLU A 82 -2.96 -18.97 10.34
CA GLU A 82 -3.61 -20.23 9.97
C GLU A 82 -4.27 -20.11 8.60
N ARG A 83 -4.10 -21.15 7.77
CA ARG A 83 -4.80 -21.30 6.49
C ARG A 83 -5.83 -22.40 6.60
N THR A 84 -7.04 -22.15 6.12
CA THR A 84 -7.99 -23.25 5.88
C THR A 84 -7.45 -24.09 4.71
N ASN A 85 -7.09 -25.35 4.98
CA ASN A 85 -6.50 -26.26 3.99
C ASN A 85 -7.53 -26.89 3.03
N PHE A 86 -8.68 -26.25 2.84
CA PHE A 86 -9.65 -26.64 1.84
C PHE A 86 -9.35 -25.89 0.54
N VAL A 87 -9.24 -26.63 -0.56
CA VAL A 87 -9.13 -26.10 -1.91
C VAL A 87 -10.08 -26.92 -2.78
N SER A 88 -11.04 -26.28 -3.42
CA SER A 88 -11.99 -26.96 -4.30
C SER A 88 -11.47 -26.99 -5.73
N GLU A 89 -11.31 -28.17 -6.32
CA GLU A 89 -10.91 -28.31 -7.73
C GLU A 89 -12.04 -27.97 -8.72
N PHE A 90 -13.30 -28.04 -8.28
CA PHE A 90 -14.46 -27.92 -9.17
C PHE A 90 -14.99 -26.48 -9.35
N ASN A 91 -14.65 -25.57 -8.43
CA ASN A 91 -14.99 -24.15 -8.53
C ASN A 91 -13.77 -23.23 -8.33
N PHE A 92 -12.58 -23.81 -8.10
CA PHE A 92 -11.37 -23.08 -7.72
C PHE A 92 -11.67 -22.12 -6.57
N ASP A 93 -11.93 -22.63 -5.37
CA ASP A 93 -11.99 -21.79 -4.15
C ASP A 93 -10.67 -21.99 -3.39
N GLY A 94 -10.02 -20.88 -3.04
CA GLY A 94 -8.74 -20.86 -2.37
C GLY A 94 -8.84 -21.03 -0.85
N GLY A 95 -7.74 -21.47 -0.24
CA GLY A 95 -7.66 -21.51 1.21
C GLY A 95 -7.66 -20.09 1.78
N LYS A 96 -8.51 -19.82 2.76
CA LYS A 96 -8.60 -18.50 3.41
C LYS A 96 -7.61 -18.43 4.59
N TRP A 97 -6.82 -17.35 4.65
CA TRP A 97 -5.86 -17.12 5.73
C TRP A 97 -6.43 -16.26 6.85
N THR A 98 -6.17 -16.65 8.10
CA THR A 98 -6.57 -15.91 9.29
C THR A 98 -5.38 -15.68 10.22
N CYS A 99 -5.41 -14.57 10.94
CA CYS A 99 -4.38 -14.18 11.89
C CYS A 99 -4.99 -14.07 13.30
N GLY A 100 -4.43 -14.82 14.26
CA GLY A 100 -4.76 -14.66 15.68
C GLY A 100 -6.00 -15.41 16.19
N VAL A 101 -6.58 -16.34 15.42
CA VAL A 101 -7.82 -17.04 15.81
C VAL A 101 -7.65 -17.87 17.08
N SER A 102 -6.50 -18.53 17.21
CA SER A 102 -6.10 -19.28 18.41
C SER A 102 -5.98 -18.34 19.63
N GLU A 103 -5.39 -17.17 19.46
CA GLU A 103 -5.20 -16.16 20.50
C GLU A 103 -6.52 -15.52 20.94
N MET A 104 -7.49 -15.34 20.03
CA MET A 104 -8.81 -14.79 20.37
C MET A 104 -9.52 -15.59 21.46
N ARG A 105 -9.22 -16.90 21.62
CA ARG A 105 -9.73 -17.73 22.73
C ARG A 105 -9.42 -17.14 24.10
N GLN A 106 -8.30 -16.43 24.22
CA GLN A 106 -7.81 -15.87 25.48
C GLN A 106 -8.50 -14.54 25.83
N SER A 107 -9.27 -13.94 24.92
CA SER A 107 -9.98 -12.67 25.16
C SER A 107 -11.11 -12.76 26.20
N GLY A 108 -11.58 -13.99 26.46
CA GLY A 108 -12.73 -14.26 27.31
C GLY A 108 -14.06 -13.72 26.76
N ARG A 109 -14.16 -13.45 25.45
CA ARG A 109 -15.40 -13.17 24.73
C ARG A 109 -15.48 -14.04 23.47
N PRO A 110 -16.69 -14.37 22.97
CA PRO A 110 -16.85 -14.88 21.62
C PRO A 110 -16.19 -13.95 20.60
N CYS A 111 -15.44 -14.53 19.65
CA CYS A 111 -15.02 -13.79 18.47
C CYS A 111 -16.20 -13.66 17.51
N VAL A 112 -16.33 -12.57 16.78
CA VAL A 112 -17.43 -12.39 15.81
C VAL A 112 -16.90 -12.58 14.39
N VAL A 113 -17.48 -13.52 13.65
CA VAL A 113 -17.09 -13.87 12.28
C VAL A 113 -18.25 -13.59 11.35
N TYR A 114 -18.02 -12.74 10.35
CA TYR A 114 -18.95 -12.54 9.24
C TYR A 114 -18.36 -13.19 8.00
N SER A 115 -19.13 -14.07 7.37
CA SER A 115 -18.73 -14.78 6.16
C SER A 115 -19.77 -14.61 5.07
N PHE A 116 -19.43 -13.80 4.06
CA PHE A 116 -20.25 -13.55 2.89
C PHE A 116 -19.81 -14.44 1.73
N GLY A 117 -20.78 -15.02 1.01
CA GLY A 117 -20.53 -15.95 -0.10
C GLY A 117 -20.17 -17.33 0.39
N SER A 118 -21.17 -18.05 0.90
CA SER A 118 -20.95 -19.43 1.34
C SER A 118 -21.02 -20.43 0.19
N ASN A 119 -21.87 -20.17 -0.81
CA ASN A 119 -22.22 -21.15 -1.84
C ASN A 119 -22.60 -22.52 -1.22
N ALA A 120 -23.33 -22.47 -0.10
CA ALA A 120 -23.66 -23.62 0.75
C ALA A 120 -22.46 -24.38 1.36
N ASP A 121 -21.21 -23.97 1.14
CA ASP A 121 -20.00 -24.52 1.76
C ASP A 121 -19.74 -23.90 3.15
N SER A 122 -19.22 -24.69 4.08
CA SER A 122 -18.83 -24.23 5.43
C SER A 122 -17.37 -24.52 5.81
N ALA A 123 -16.51 -24.91 4.86
CA ALA A 123 -15.17 -25.39 5.16
C ALA A 123 -14.33 -24.32 5.90
N PHE A 124 -14.50 -23.05 5.54
CA PHE A 124 -13.87 -21.93 6.22
C PHE A 124 -14.36 -21.79 7.66
N GLU A 125 -15.68 -21.75 7.85
CA GLU A 125 -16.34 -21.58 9.14
C GLU A 125 -16.02 -22.73 10.09
N ASP A 126 -15.97 -23.96 9.55
CA ASP A 126 -15.56 -25.15 10.27
C ASP A 126 -14.09 -25.06 10.71
N GLY A 127 -13.23 -24.53 9.84
CA GLY A 127 -11.83 -24.23 10.17
C GLY A 127 -11.72 -23.27 11.34
N VAL A 128 -12.43 -22.15 11.28
CA VAL A 128 -12.46 -21.15 12.36
C VAL A 128 -13.04 -21.73 13.64
N ARG A 129 -14.16 -22.47 13.58
CA ARG A 129 -14.80 -23.10 14.75
C ARG A 129 -13.89 -24.15 15.40
N ARG A 130 -13.18 -24.95 14.60
CA ARG A 130 -12.20 -25.94 15.09
C ARG A 130 -11.06 -25.24 15.84
N THR A 131 -10.57 -24.13 15.30
CA THR A 131 -9.52 -23.33 15.94
C THR A 131 -10.05 -22.48 17.08
N ASN A 132 -11.31 -22.06 17.12
CA ASN A 132 -11.90 -21.33 18.24
C ASN A 132 -13.40 -21.64 18.38
N PRO A 133 -13.75 -22.64 19.23
CA PRO A 133 -15.12 -23.06 19.44
C PRO A 133 -16.04 -21.99 20.03
N ALA A 134 -15.48 -20.90 20.58
CA ALA A 134 -16.26 -19.84 21.20
C ALA A 134 -16.76 -18.78 20.20
N CYS A 135 -16.34 -18.82 18.94
CA CYS A 135 -16.72 -17.79 17.98
C CYS A 135 -18.22 -17.79 17.64
N GLU A 136 -18.81 -16.63 17.52
CA GLU A 136 -20.12 -16.40 16.93
C GLU A 136 -19.94 -16.23 15.42
N ILE A 137 -20.57 -17.12 14.63
CA ILE A 137 -20.36 -17.19 13.18
C ILE A 137 -21.66 -16.87 12.45
N HIS A 138 -21.63 -15.83 11.63
CA HIS A 138 -22.72 -15.39 10.78
C HIS A 138 -22.35 -15.63 9.33
N ILE A 139 -23.17 -16.42 8.65
CA ILE A 139 -23.04 -16.74 7.23
C ILE A 139 -24.09 -15.93 6.47
N PHE A 140 -23.66 -15.25 5.42
CA PHE A 140 -24.49 -14.37 4.60
C PHE A 140 -24.43 -14.83 3.15
N ASP A 141 -25.58 -15.20 2.61
CA ASP A 141 -25.66 -15.63 1.22
C ASP A 141 -27.08 -15.35 0.67
N PRO A 142 -27.24 -14.40 -0.26
CA PRO A 142 -28.54 -14.08 -0.83
C PRO A 142 -29.00 -15.06 -1.92
N THR A 143 -28.15 -16.00 -2.33
CA THR A 143 -28.38 -16.88 -3.49
C THR A 143 -28.71 -18.31 -3.10
N SER A 144 -28.39 -18.70 -1.87
CA SER A 144 -28.65 -20.03 -1.35
C SER A 144 -29.59 -19.99 -0.14
N LYS A 145 -30.31 -21.10 0.07
CA LYS A 145 -31.05 -21.34 1.31
C LYS A 145 -30.10 -22.00 2.32
N PRO A 146 -30.28 -21.78 3.63
CA PRO A 146 -29.43 -22.39 4.65
C PRO A 146 -29.46 -23.92 4.53
N PRO A 147 -28.32 -24.57 4.23
CA PRO A 147 -28.23 -26.02 4.28
C PRO A 147 -28.54 -26.53 5.70
N PRO A 148 -29.22 -27.68 5.87
CA PRO A 148 -29.51 -28.25 7.19
C PRO A 148 -28.29 -28.33 8.10
N ARG A 149 -27.13 -28.71 7.53
CA ARG A 149 -25.83 -28.78 8.22
C ARG A 149 -25.39 -27.49 8.91
N PHE A 150 -25.79 -26.32 8.44
CA PHE A 150 -25.40 -25.05 9.08
C PHE A 150 -26.15 -24.85 10.40
N ARG A 151 -27.43 -25.22 10.42
CA ARG A 151 -28.26 -25.16 11.65
C ARG A 151 -27.77 -26.17 12.68
N GLU A 152 -27.44 -27.39 12.26
CA GLU A 152 -26.89 -28.43 13.13
C GLU A 152 -25.57 -28.01 13.80
N LYS A 153 -24.76 -27.19 13.12
CA LYS A 153 -23.51 -26.63 13.64
C LYS A 153 -23.69 -25.34 14.45
N GLY A 154 -24.92 -24.83 14.56
CA GLY A 154 -25.22 -23.59 15.27
C GLY A 154 -24.73 -22.31 14.58
N TYR A 155 -24.57 -22.32 13.24
CA TYR A 155 -24.26 -21.11 12.47
C TYR A 155 -25.51 -20.26 12.25
N SER A 156 -25.37 -18.94 12.38
CA SER A 156 -26.43 -17.98 12.08
C SER A 156 -26.42 -17.67 10.59
N PHE A 157 -27.40 -18.18 9.84
CA PHE A 157 -27.49 -17.94 8.40
C PHE A 157 -28.46 -16.81 8.06
N HIS A 158 -28.05 -15.95 7.12
CA HIS A 158 -28.79 -14.78 6.66
C HIS A 158 -28.90 -14.78 5.13
N GLU A 159 -30.13 -14.76 4.61
CA GLU A 159 -30.40 -14.60 3.17
C GLU A 159 -30.20 -13.12 2.75
N MET A 160 -28.95 -12.66 2.80
CA MET A 160 -28.55 -11.26 2.65
C MET A 160 -27.17 -11.17 1.99
N GLY A 161 -27.03 -10.29 1.00
CA GLY A 161 -25.74 -9.95 0.38
C GLY A 161 -25.06 -8.73 1.00
N LEU A 162 -23.79 -8.54 0.68
CA LEU A 162 -23.02 -7.35 1.02
C LEU A 162 -23.01 -6.39 -0.18
N CYS A 163 -23.61 -5.22 -0.04
CA CYS A 163 -23.69 -4.22 -1.12
C CYS A 163 -23.67 -2.78 -0.57
N SER A 164 -23.50 -1.80 -1.46
CA SER A 164 -23.66 -0.38 -1.16
C SER A 164 -25.13 0.07 -1.04
N GLU A 165 -26.08 -0.80 -1.38
CA GLU A 165 -27.52 -0.54 -1.44
C GLU A 165 -28.31 -1.61 -0.68
N ARG A 166 -29.61 -1.37 -0.48
CA ARG A 166 -30.51 -2.25 0.29
C ARG A 166 -31.06 -3.45 -0.49
N THR A 167 -31.00 -3.36 -1.81
CA THR A 167 -31.47 -4.39 -2.74
C THR A 167 -30.67 -4.30 -4.02
N LYS A 168 -30.43 -5.43 -4.68
CA LYS A 168 -29.73 -5.47 -5.96
C LYS A 168 -30.43 -6.43 -6.93
N ALA A 169 -30.46 -6.08 -8.21
CA ALA A 169 -30.94 -6.97 -9.26
C ALA A 169 -29.94 -8.12 -9.46
N ASN A 170 -30.45 -9.36 -9.56
CA ASN A 170 -29.67 -10.56 -9.82
C ASN A 170 -30.43 -11.49 -10.77
N GLY A 171 -30.00 -11.58 -12.03
CA GLY A 171 -30.53 -12.56 -12.99
C GLY A 171 -32.06 -12.56 -13.17
N GLY A 172 -32.72 -11.39 -13.08
CA GLY A 172 -34.18 -11.26 -13.18
C GLY A 172 -34.93 -11.33 -11.84
N SER A 173 -34.22 -11.52 -10.73
CA SER A 173 -34.74 -11.42 -9.36
C SER A 173 -34.15 -10.22 -8.62
N THR A 174 -34.71 -9.85 -7.46
CA THR A 174 -34.12 -8.85 -6.56
C THR A 174 -33.63 -9.55 -5.31
N MET A 175 -32.34 -9.43 -5.02
CA MET A 175 -31.75 -9.95 -3.80
C MET A 175 -31.71 -8.88 -2.70
N LYS A 176 -31.91 -9.32 -1.45
CA LYS A 176 -31.68 -8.47 -0.28
C LYS A 176 -30.18 -8.30 -0.10
N CYS A 177 -29.76 -7.07 0.13
CA CYS A 177 -28.38 -6.77 0.48
C CYS A 177 -28.33 -5.57 1.41
N ASP A 178 -27.22 -5.37 2.08
CA ASP A 178 -27.01 -4.16 2.87
C ASP A 178 -25.51 -3.89 3.04
N THR A 179 -25.21 -2.69 3.51
CA THR A 179 -23.86 -2.27 3.92
C THR A 179 -23.41 -3.03 5.16
N LEU A 180 -22.10 -3.27 5.30
CA LEU A 180 -21.51 -3.87 6.51
C LEU A 180 -21.94 -3.08 7.75
N SER A 181 -21.88 -1.75 7.67
CA SER A 181 -22.30 -0.83 8.73
C SER A 181 -23.74 -1.09 9.22
N SER A 182 -24.65 -1.41 8.30
CA SER A 182 -26.05 -1.66 8.62
C SER A 182 -26.30 -3.06 9.15
N ILE A 183 -25.59 -4.05 8.60
CA ILE A 183 -25.63 -5.44 9.08
C ILE A 183 -25.12 -5.49 10.53
N MET A 184 -23.98 -4.87 10.83
CA MET A 184 -23.44 -4.76 12.18
C MET A 184 -24.45 -4.15 13.16
N ARG A 185 -25.13 -3.06 12.76
CA ARG A 185 -26.16 -2.41 13.58
C ARG A 185 -27.37 -3.32 13.83
N THR A 186 -27.84 -4.00 12.79
CA THR A 186 -29.01 -4.89 12.85
C THR A 186 -28.76 -6.08 13.76
N LEU A 187 -27.53 -6.60 13.75
CA LEU A 187 -27.10 -7.71 14.60
C LEU A 187 -26.56 -7.24 15.97
N ASN A 188 -26.61 -5.94 16.25
CA ASN A 188 -26.11 -5.34 17.50
C ASN A 188 -24.62 -5.66 17.79
N HIS A 189 -23.82 -5.77 16.73
CA HIS A 189 -22.38 -5.96 16.81
C HIS A 189 -21.63 -4.65 16.68
N THR A 190 -20.81 -4.35 17.67
CA THR A 190 -19.89 -3.19 17.66
C THR A 190 -18.52 -3.55 17.12
N HIS A 191 -18.26 -4.84 16.89
CA HIS A 191 -16.99 -5.37 16.40
C HIS A 191 -17.20 -6.65 15.58
N VAL A 192 -16.33 -6.87 14.59
CA VAL A 192 -16.20 -8.07 13.76
C VAL A 192 -14.71 -8.45 13.75
N ASP A 193 -14.36 -9.61 14.31
CA ASP A 193 -12.98 -10.06 14.38
C ASP A 193 -12.47 -10.54 13.02
N ILE A 194 -13.33 -11.20 12.25
CA ILE A 194 -13.01 -11.78 10.94
C ILE A 194 -14.15 -11.48 9.97
N LEU A 195 -13.84 -10.79 8.88
CA LEU A 195 -14.78 -10.50 7.79
C LEU A 195 -14.30 -11.18 6.52
N LYS A 196 -14.87 -12.34 6.18
CA LYS A 196 -14.72 -12.96 4.85
C LYS A 196 -15.76 -12.35 3.90
N ALA A 197 -15.32 -11.91 2.73
CA ALA A 197 -16.16 -11.45 1.65
C ALA A 197 -15.71 -12.10 0.33
N ASP A 198 -16.56 -12.97 -0.18
CA ASP A 198 -16.49 -13.57 -1.51
C ASP A 198 -17.86 -13.29 -2.12
N VAL A 199 -17.97 -12.28 -2.98
CA VAL A 199 -19.28 -11.68 -3.32
C VAL A 199 -19.42 -11.44 -4.83
N GLU A 200 -18.68 -12.18 -5.63
CA GLU A 200 -18.82 -12.31 -7.07
C GLU A 200 -18.87 -10.96 -7.81
N GLY A 201 -17.90 -10.08 -7.52
CA GLY A 201 -17.72 -8.80 -8.19
C GLY A 201 -18.17 -7.57 -7.39
N GLU A 202 -18.89 -7.74 -6.28
CA GLU A 202 -19.22 -6.64 -5.37
C GLU A 202 -18.03 -6.15 -4.53
N GLU A 203 -16.88 -6.82 -4.60
CA GLU A 203 -15.69 -6.47 -3.82
C GLU A 203 -15.21 -5.04 -4.10
N TYR A 204 -15.34 -4.59 -5.35
CA TYR A 204 -14.94 -3.23 -5.75
C TYR A 204 -15.85 -2.14 -5.18
N SER A 205 -17.15 -2.43 -5.06
CA SER A 205 -18.09 -1.53 -4.40
C SER A 205 -17.83 -1.52 -2.90
N PHE A 206 -17.63 -2.70 -2.31
CA PHE A 206 -17.29 -2.86 -0.90
C PHE A 206 -16.03 -2.09 -0.49
N PHE A 207 -15.00 -2.10 -1.33
CA PHE A 207 -13.79 -1.32 -1.13
C PHE A 207 -14.03 0.19 -0.99
N THR A 208 -15.00 0.73 -1.72
CA THR A 208 -15.16 2.19 -1.90
C THR A 208 -16.37 2.78 -1.20
N SER A 209 -17.37 1.97 -0.86
CA SER A 209 -18.64 2.42 -0.29
C SER A 209 -18.70 2.40 1.24
N GLU A 210 -17.89 1.58 1.90
CA GLU A 210 -17.87 1.52 3.36
C GLU A 210 -17.07 2.68 3.98
N PRO A 211 -17.51 3.23 5.14
CA PRO A 211 -16.78 4.26 5.87
C PRO A 211 -15.61 3.63 6.64
N TRP A 212 -14.57 3.19 5.94
CA TRP A 212 -13.45 2.43 6.50
C TRP A 212 -12.76 3.08 7.70
N HIS A 213 -12.71 4.41 7.75
CA HIS A 213 -12.20 5.13 8.92
C HIS A 213 -13.00 4.87 10.21
N ARG A 214 -14.29 4.57 10.10
CA ARG A 214 -15.16 4.16 11.22
C ARG A 214 -14.98 2.67 11.55
N HIS A 215 -14.74 1.84 10.54
CA HIS A 215 -14.50 0.40 10.71
C HIS A 215 -13.10 0.08 11.24
N ALA A 216 -12.15 1.02 11.17
CA ALA A 216 -10.80 0.88 11.70
C ALA A 216 -10.74 0.54 13.21
N SER A 217 -11.81 0.78 13.98
CA SER A 217 -11.91 0.36 15.38
C SER A 217 -12.81 -0.85 15.62
N ALA A 218 -13.48 -1.33 14.57
CA ALA A 218 -14.55 -2.31 14.67
C ALA A 218 -14.32 -3.57 13.82
N VAL A 219 -13.34 -3.59 12.93
CA VAL A 219 -13.01 -4.76 12.10
C VAL A 219 -11.56 -5.16 12.32
N GLY A 220 -11.32 -6.42 12.63
CA GLY A 220 -9.98 -6.96 12.92
C GLY A 220 -9.20 -7.36 11.68
N GLN A 221 -9.80 -8.18 10.83
CA GLN A 221 -9.21 -8.61 9.56
C GLN A 221 -10.29 -8.81 8.50
N ILE A 222 -9.90 -8.61 7.24
CA ILE A 222 -10.77 -8.73 6.06
C ILE A 222 -10.14 -9.77 5.15
N LEU A 223 -10.89 -10.80 4.78
CA LEU A 223 -10.49 -11.82 3.82
C LEU A 223 -11.37 -11.61 2.60
N LEU A 224 -10.77 -11.35 1.46
CA LEU A 224 -11.48 -10.91 0.28
C LEU A 224 -11.02 -11.70 -0.93
N GLU A 225 -11.97 -12.27 -1.66
CA GLU A 225 -11.70 -12.89 -2.95
C GLU A 225 -11.96 -11.88 -4.06
N VAL A 226 -10.88 -11.32 -4.62
CA VAL A 226 -11.00 -10.32 -5.67
C VAL A 226 -11.19 -11.00 -7.02
N HIS A 227 -12.43 -10.95 -7.52
CA HIS A 227 -12.81 -11.44 -8.84
C HIS A 227 -12.34 -10.50 -9.96
N LEU A 228 -11.47 -10.99 -10.86
CA LEU A 228 -10.93 -10.19 -11.96
C LEU A 228 -11.71 -10.34 -13.28
N PHE A 229 -12.57 -11.35 -13.41
CA PHE A 229 -13.30 -11.64 -14.66
C PHE A 229 -14.24 -10.50 -15.09
N MET A 230 -14.94 -9.86 -14.13
CA MET A 230 -15.83 -8.71 -14.39
C MET A 230 -15.08 -7.40 -14.69
N ARG A 231 -13.75 -7.39 -14.50
CA ARG A 231 -12.91 -6.19 -14.58
C ARG A 231 -11.62 -6.48 -15.35
N SER A 232 -11.71 -7.25 -16.42
CA SER A 232 -10.55 -7.67 -17.24
C SER A 232 -9.71 -6.51 -17.80
N ALA A 233 -10.32 -5.33 -17.97
CA ALA A 233 -9.65 -4.10 -18.40
C ALA A 233 -9.03 -3.29 -17.25
N MET A 234 -9.29 -3.65 -15.99
CA MET A 234 -8.77 -2.95 -14.83
C MET A 234 -7.24 -3.01 -14.80
N ARG A 235 -6.66 -1.86 -14.48
CA ARG A 235 -5.22 -1.65 -14.39
C ARG A 235 -4.84 -1.34 -12.95
N LEU A 236 -3.55 -1.50 -12.66
CA LEU A 236 -3.00 -1.29 -11.33
C LEU A 236 -3.42 0.05 -10.69
N PRO A 237 -3.40 1.22 -11.37
CA PRO A 237 -3.79 2.48 -10.72
C PRO A 237 -5.24 2.49 -10.25
N ALA A 238 -6.16 1.94 -11.04
CA ALA A 238 -7.57 1.85 -10.68
C ALA A 238 -7.79 0.90 -9.50
N PHE A 239 -7.10 -0.25 -9.49
CA PHE A 239 -7.15 -1.21 -8.40
C PHE A 239 -6.56 -0.68 -7.09
N LEU A 240 -5.39 -0.03 -7.17
CA LEU A 240 -4.81 0.66 -6.03
C LEU A 240 -5.76 1.75 -5.53
N GLY A 241 -6.41 2.48 -6.43
CA GLY A 241 -7.47 3.43 -6.12
C GLY A 241 -8.59 2.83 -5.27
N SER A 242 -9.02 1.59 -5.53
CA SER A 242 -10.06 0.91 -4.74
C SER A 242 -9.56 0.44 -3.38
N ILE A 243 -8.34 -0.08 -3.23
CA ILE A 243 -7.87 -0.61 -1.93
C ILE A 243 -7.36 0.48 -0.97
N ARG A 244 -6.95 1.64 -1.50
CA ARG A 244 -6.35 2.73 -0.71
C ARG A 244 -7.21 3.25 0.45
N PRO A 245 -8.54 3.37 0.36
CA PRO A 245 -9.39 3.69 1.51
C PRO A 245 -9.20 2.72 2.70
N LEU A 246 -9.06 1.42 2.45
CA LEU A 246 -8.80 0.41 3.48
C LEU A 246 -7.42 0.62 4.09
N GLU A 247 -6.40 0.80 3.25
CA GLU A 247 -5.03 1.00 3.72
C GLU A 247 -4.89 2.28 4.54
N ARG A 248 -5.53 3.38 4.11
CA ARG A 248 -5.59 4.64 4.87
C ARG A 248 -6.27 4.44 6.23
N ALA A 249 -7.23 3.54 6.33
CA ALA A 249 -7.88 3.15 7.58
C ALA A 249 -7.04 2.19 8.44
N GLY A 250 -5.91 1.68 7.94
CA GLY A 250 -4.96 0.84 8.69
C GLY A 250 -5.05 -0.65 8.40
N PHE A 251 -5.77 -1.04 7.34
CA PHE A 251 -5.86 -2.42 6.86
C PHE A 251 -4.82 -2.66 5.78
N PHE A 252 -3.78 -3.44 6.07
CA PHE A 252 -2.72 -3.73 5.11
C PHE A 252 -2.73 -5.19 4.65
N VAL A 253 -2.34 -5.42 3.41
CA VAL A 253 -2.27 -6.76 2.82
C VAL A 253 -1.30 -7.62 3.61
N GLN A 254 -1.81 -8.76 4.07
CA GLN A 254 -1.11 -9.75 4.89
C GLN A 254 -0.87 -11.04 4.10
N THR A 255 -1.81 -11.49 3.27
CA THR A 255 -1.63 -12.64 2.36
C THR A 255 -2.22 -12.32 1.00
N LEU A 256 -1.66 -12.94 -0.05
CA LEU A 256 -2.13 -12.86 -1.42
C LEU A 256 -1.89 -14.21 -2.09
N GLU A 257 -2.94 -14.90 -2.53
CA GLU A 257 -2.84 -16.16 -3.25
C GLU A 257 -3.71 -16.17 -4.51
N PRO A 258 -3.19 -16.60 -5.67
CA PRO A 258 -4.03 -16.78 -6.84
C PRO A 258 -4.97 -17.98 -6.61
N VAL A 259 -6.23 -17.77 -6.97
CA VAL A 259 -7.29 -18.79 -6.84
C VAL A 259 -7.11 -19.93 -7.87
N SER A 260 -6.63 -19.57 -9.07
CA SER A 260 -6.29 -20.52 -10.13
C SER A 260 -5.00 -20.08 -10.84
N ALA A 261 -4.36 -21.00 -11.56
CA ALA A 261 -3.17 -20.70 -12.37
C ALA A 261 -3.44 -19.64 -13.47
N LEU A 262 -4.71 -19.41 -13.83
CA LEU A 262 -5.10 -18.42 -14.83
C LEU A 262 -5.23 -17.00 -14.27
N GLY A 263 -5.08 -16.81 -12.95
CA GLY A 263 -5.14 -15.49 -12.32
C GLY A 263 -6.49 -14.80 -12.51
N THR A 264 -7.58 -15.58 -12.46
CA THR A 264 -8.96 -15.09 -12.64
C THR A 264 -9.53 -14.43 -11.38
N ALA A 265 -8.99 -14.81 -10.22
CA ALA A 265 -9.30 -14.25 -8.92
C ALA A 265 -8.09 -14.41 -7.98
N TYR A 266 -8.08 -13.62 -6.90
CA TYR A 266 -7.05 -13.68 -5.87
C TYR A 266 -7.67 -13.63 -4.47
N GLU A 267 -7.23 -14.54 -3.60
CA GLU A 267 -7.47 -14.50 -2.18
C GLU A 267 -6.55 -13.48 -1.52
N MET A 268 -7.13 -12.46 -0.91
CA MET A 268 -6.40 -11.42 -0.19
C MET A 268 -6.82 -11.42 1.27
N SER A 269 -5.87 -11.34 2.19
CA SER A 269 -6.19 -10.97 3.58
C SER A 269 -5.60 -9.60 3.90
N PHE A 270 -6.38 -8.79 4.61
CA PHE A 270 -5.97 -7.50 5.15
C PHE A 270 -6.08 -7.55 6.66
N LEU A 271 -5.01 -7.15 7.34
CA LEU A 271 -4.96 -7.07 8.78
C LEU A 271 -5.04 -5.61 9.22
N ASN A 272 -5.95 -5.31 10.16
CA ASN A 272 -5.94 -4.02 10.83
C ASN A 272 -4.74 -3.96 11.80
N VAL A 273 -3.78 -3.08 11.52
CA VAL A 273 -2.57 -2.98 12.34
C VAL A 273 -2.86 -2.53 13.77
N ASN A 274 -3.98 -1.86 14.02
CA ASN A 274 -4.38 -1.46 15.37
C ASN A 274 -5.20 -2.53 16.10
N TRP A 275 -5.59 -3.62 15.44
CA TRP A 275 -6.35 -4.69 16.07
C TRP A 275 -5.44 -5.58 16.93
N PHE A 276 -6.04 -6.24 17.93
CA PHE A 276 -5.41 -7.20 18.84
C PHE A 276 -6.42 -8.31 19.22
N PRO A 277 -6.04 -9.59 19.21
CA PRO A 277 -6.95 -10.70 19.48
C PRO A 277 -7.37 -10.84 20.95
N VAL A 278 -6.57 -10.38 21.92
CA VAL A 278 -6.77 -10.69 23.35
C VAL A 278 -7.38 -9.52 24.14
N ASP A 279 -7.64 -8.36 23.53
CA ASP A 279 -7.72 -7.12 24.30
C ASP A 279 -9.10 -6.42 24.36
N ARG A 280 -9.49 -6.01 25.58
CA ARG A 280 -10.83 -5.44 25.91
C ARG A 280 -10.89 -3.91 25.94
N LYS A 281 -9.78 -3.19 25.82
CA LYS A 281 -9.75 -1.73 26.04
C LYS A 281 -8.97 -1.01 24.92
N PRO A 282 -9.52 -0.93 23.70
CA PRO A 282 -8.89 -0.24 22.57
C PRO A 282 -8.54 1.23 22.84
N HIS A 283 -9.14 1.85 23.87
CA HIS A 283 -8.87 3.23 24.28
C HIS A 283 -7.63 3.43 25.16
N ILE A 284 -7.02 2.37 25.70
CA ILE A 284 -5.87 2.49 26.62
C ILE A 284 -4.53 2.35 25.90
N ARG A 285 -4.48 1.66 24.75
CA ARG A 285 -3.25 1.51 23.98
C ARG A 285 -3.08 2.65 22.97
N PRO A 286 -1.85 3.14 22.76
CA PRO A 286 -1.55 3.96 21.61
C PRO A 286 -1.92 3.21 20.32
N ARG A 287 -2.43 3.94 19.33
CA ARG A 287 -2.57 3.38 18.00
C ARG A 287 -1.18 3.19 17.40
N LEU A 288 -0.85 1.97 16.98
CA LEU A 288 0.37 1.65 16.23
C LEU A 288 0.43 2.41 14.91
N TYR A 289 -0.74 2.57 14.28
CA TYR A 289 -0.91 3.25 13.02
C TYR A 289 -1.94 4.38 13.15
N VAL A 290 -1.61 5.55 12.59
CA VAL A 290 -2.56 6.66 12.40
C VAL A 290 -2.58 7.06 10.93
N PRO A 291 -3.71 7.60 10.40
CA PRO A 291 -3.83 7.91 8.97
C PRO A 291 -2.75 8.84 8.40
N SER A 292 -2.16 9.73 9.22
CA SER A 292 -1.05 10.60 8.81
C SER A 292 0.27 9.87 8.53
N MET A 293 0.40 8.60 8.96
CA MET A 293 1.55 7.75 8.62
C MET A 293 1.43 7.12 7.23
N TYR A 294 0.22 7.03 6.68
CA TYR A 294 0.03 6.53 5.32
C TYR A 294 0.87 7.39 4.37
N PRO A 295 1.61 6.80 3.42
CA PRO A 295 2.33 7.58 2.44
C PRO A 295 1.36 8.55 1.77
N ALA A 296 1.72 9.84 1.77
CA ALA A 296 1.00 10.81 0.95
C ALA A 296 0.87 10.23 -0.45
N ASP A 297 -0.24 10.53 -1.12
CA ASP A 297 -0.39 10.18 -2.52
C ASP A 297 0.83 10.78 -3.18
N ALA A 298 1.74 9.91 -3.62
CA ALA A 298 2.97 10.40 -4.21
C ALA A 298 2.48 11.33 -5.32
N PRO A 299 2.79 12.63 -5.29
CA PRO A 299 2.68 13.40 -6.51
C PRO A 299 3.51 12.55 -7.46
N CYS A 300 2.86 12.06 -8.51
CA CYS A 300 3.61 11.37 -9.55
C CYS A 300 4.83 12.21 -9.79
N PRO A 301 6.05 11.65 -9.81
CA PRO A 301 7.21 12.45 -10.11
C PRO A 301 6.88 13.14 -11.43
N LEU A 302 6.44 14.39 -11.30
CA LEU A 302 6.13 15.26 -12.38
C LEU A 302 7.55 15.59 -12.80
N TYR A 303 8.13 14.73 -13.63
CA TYR A 303 8.83 15.31 -14.75
C TYR A 303 7.80 16.25 -15.35
N PRO A 304 8.02 17.57 -15.26
CA PRO A 304 6.97 18.52 -15.53
C PRO A 304 6.48 18.27 -16.96
N PRO A 305 5.18 18.46 -17.22
CA PRO A 305 4.65 18.39 -18.57
C PRO A 305 5.56 19.19 -19.50
N VAL A 306 5.90 18.60 -20.64
CA VAL A 306 6.60 19.32 -21.71
C VAL A 306 5.77 20.58 -21.99
N GLY A 307 6.32 21.76 -21.64
CA GLY A 307 5.70 23.05 -21.95
C GLY A 307 4.94 23.78 -20.85
N SER A 308 5.37 23.76 -19.58
CA SER A 308 4.97 24.79 -18.59
C SER A 308 6.17 25.70 -18.26
N PRO A 309 5.97 27.00 -18.01
CA PRO A 309 7.06 27.98 -17.94
C PRO A 309 7.91 27.75 -16.68
N GLY A 310 9.22 27.74 -16.85
CA GLY A 310 10.25 27.63 -15.82
C GLY A 310 11.60 27.62 -16.50
N GLU A 311 12.57 28.38 -16.00
CA GLU A 311 13.88 28.48 -16.63
C GLU A 311 14.65 27.16 -16.48
N GLU A 312 15.21 26.67 -17.59
CA GLU A 312 16.00 25.44 -17.60
C GLU A 312 17.48 25.78 -17.51
N ILE A 313 18.11 25.40 -16.41
CA ILE A 313 19.53 25.65 -16.18
C ILE A 313 20.34 24.38 -16.39
N PHE A 314 21.59 24.52 -16.80
CA PHE A 314 22.54 23.42 -16.74
C PHE A 314 23.24 23.44 -15.39
N CYS A 315 23.18 22.31 -14.67
CA CYS A 315 23.92 22.14 -13.43
C CYS A 315 24.83 20.92 -13.49
N GLY A 316 26.12 21.14 -13.24
CA GLY A 316 27.14 20.11 -13.35
C GLY A 316 28.50 20.70 -13.70
N TYR A 317 29.54 19.94 -13.38
CA TYR A 317 30.94 20.36 -13.43
C TYR A 317 31.49 20.68 -14.83
N PRO A 318 32.45 21.63 -14.91
CA PRO A 318 33.56 21.53 -15.85
C PRO A 318 34.39 20.26 -15.60
N ALA A 319 35.18 19.79 -16.57
CA ALA A 319 35.95 18.55 -16.42
C ALA A 319 36.82 18.53 -15.13
N GLY A 320 36.71 17.44 -14.33
CA GLY A 320 37.58 17.19 -13.17
C GLY A 320 37.00 17.43 -11.76
N ARG A 321 35.74 17.86 -11.60
CA ARG A 321 35.09 18.03 -10.28
C ARG A 321 33.89 17.10 -10.10
N THR A 322 33.50 16.83 -8.84
CA THR A 322 32.42 15.88 -8.47
C THR A 322 31.34 16.41 -7.51
N ASN A 323 31.47 17.61 -6.89
CA ASN A 323 30.41 18.31 -6.11
C ASN A 323 30.22 19.81 -6.49
N TYR A 324 29.03 20.25 -6.96
CA TYR A 324 28.79 21.58 -7.55
C TYR A 324 27.45 22.15 -7.11
N SER A 325 27.35 23.48 -7.13
CA SER A 325 26.12 24.20 -6.79
C SER A 325 25.71 25.13 -7.92
N CYS A 326 24.41 25.23 -8.17
CA CYS A 326 23.82 26.14 -9.14
C CYS A 326 22.67 26.91 -8.50
N ASP A 327 22.37 28.08 -9.05
CA ASP A 327 21.28 28.94 -8.59
C ASP A 327 20.24 29.06 -9.70
N CYS A 328 18.98 29.02 -9.32
CA CYS A 328 17.86 29.20 -10.22
C CYS A 328 17.59 30.65 -10.62
N GLY A 329 18.24 31.64 -9.98
CA GLY A 329 18.14 33.04 -10.36
C GLY A 329 16.75 33.66 -10.14
N VAL A 330 15.94 33.05 -9.27
CA VAL A 330 14.55 33.48 -8.98
C VAL A 330 14.32 33.59 -7.49
N GLN A 331 13.40 34.46 -7.10
CA GLN A 331 12.88 34.58 -5.74
C GLN A 331 11.47 33.96 -5.68
N LEU A 332 11.23 33.11 -4.67
CA LEU A 332 9.97 32.41 -4.46
C LEU A 332 9.09 33.14 -3.44
N ASP A 333 7.80 33.27 -3.74
CA ASP A 333 6.82 33.85 -2.83
C ASP A 333 6.24 32.77 -1.90
N GLY A 334 6.94 32.51 -0.79
CA GLY A 334 6.37 31.81 0.36
C GLY A 334 6.39 30.28 0.35
N THR A 335 7.29 29.64 -0.41
CA THR A 335 7.54 28.19 -0.32
C THR A 335 9.00 27.87 -0.04
N ASP A 336 9.26 27.08 1.01
CA ASP A 336 10.61 26.58 1.36
C ASP A 336 10.89 25.20 0.77
N GLU A 337 9.98 24.68 -0.06
CA GLU A 337 10.08 23.35 -0.66
C GLU A 337 10.92 23.38 -1.94
N CYS A 338 11.91 22.49 -2.00
CA CYS A 338 12.71 22.26 -3.19
C CYS A 338 11.84 21.68 -4.32
N ALA A 339 11.58 22.48 -5.35
CA ALA A 339 10.76 22.09 -6.50
C ALA A 339 11.59 21.92 -7.80
N VAL A 340 12.90 21.67 -7.66
CA VAL A 340 13.81 21.45 -8.79
C VAL A 340 13.66 20.02 -9.31
N SER A 341 13.56 19.89 -10.63
CA SER A 341 13.48 18.60 -11.32
C SER A 341 14.57 18.46 -12.38
N LEU A 342 15.10 17.24 -12.56
CA LEU A 342 15.93 16.95 -13.73
C LEU A 342 15.09 16.99 -15.01
N VAL A 343 15.62 17.56 -16.07
CA VAL A 343 15.02 17.58 -17.42
C VAL A 343 15.79 16.66 -18.36
N GLU A 344 17.12 16.73 -18.33
CA GLU A 344 17.99 15.97 -19.21
C GLU A 344 19.24 15.54 -18.45
N GLN A 345 19.53 14.23 -18.38
CA GLN A 345 20.79 13.76 -17.80
C GLN A 345 21.93 13.90 -18.82
N ARG A 346 23.07 14.43 -18.38
CA ARG A 346 24.29 14.58 -19.18
C ARG A 346 25.53 13.90 -18.58
N SER A 347 25.44 13.38 -17.37
CA SER A 347 26.45 12.52 -16.77
C SER A 347 26.21 11.04 -17.11
N ARG A 348 27.30 10.26 -17.12
CA ARG A 348 27.20 8.79 -17.12
C ARG A 348 26.64 8.27 -15.79
N SER A 349 27.02 8.90 -14.68
CA SER A 349 26.47 8.59 -13.35
C SER A 349 25.02 9.10 -13.23
N PRO A 350 24.12 8.33 -12.60
CA PRO A 350 22.71 8.69 -12.48
C PRO A 350 22.47 9.98 -11.69
N CYS A 351 21.49 10.75 -12.14
CA CYS A 351 20.94 11.91 -11.45
C CYS A 351 19.66 11.52 -10.69
N ALA A 352 19.82 11.07 -9.44
CA ALA A 352 18.76 10.77 -8.48
C ALA A 352 18.57 11.90 -7.45
N TYR A 353 17.32 12.35 -7.25
CA TYR A 353 16.95 13.39 -6.29
C TYR A 353 17.19 12.92 -4.84
N GLY A 354 17.71 13.80 -4.00
CA GLY A 354 18.08 13.51 -2.61
C GLY A 354 19.34 12.66 -2.44
N VAL A 355 19.89 12.11 -3.54
CA VAL A 355 21.10 11.27 -3.54
C VAL A 355 22.27 11.99 -4.23
N SER A 356 22.04 12.42 -5.47
CA SER A 356 23.05 12.99 -6.36
C SER A 356 22.70 14.40 -6.85
N TYR A 357 21.48 14.86 -6.59
CA TYR A 357 21.11 16.26 -6.69
C TYR A 357 19.95 16.59 -5.74
N GLY A 358 19.76 17.86 -5.42
CA GLY A 358 18.66 18.37 -4.60
C GLY A 358 18.86 19.85 -4.31
N CYS A 359 18.06 20.43 -3.43
CA CYS A 359 18.29 21.80 -2.94
C CYS A 359 18.95 21.82 -1.57
N TYR A 360 19.61 22.92 -1.24
CA TYR A 360 20.14 23.14 0.10
C TYR A 360 18.98 23.40 1.09
N PRO A 361 19.07 22.92 2.34
CA PRO A 361 18.08 23.20 3.36
C PRO A 361 17.90 24.71 3.55
N GLY A 362 16.65 25.21 3.45
CA GLY A 362 16.34 26.64 3.56
C GLY A 362 16.69 27.47 2.33
N GLU A 363 17.18 26.85 1.25
CA GLU A 363 17.54 27.53 -0.01
C GLU A 363 16.89 26.76 -1.19
N PRO A 364 15.56 26.88 -1.41
CA PRO A 364 14.79 26.08 -2.37
C PRO A 364 15.16 26.34 -3.84
N THR A 365 15.95 27.37 -4.11
CA THR A 365 16.43 27.77 -5.44
C THR A 365 17.90 27.43 -5.67
N ARG A 366 18.60 26.94 -4.64
CA ARG A 366 20.02 26.58 -4.73
C ARG A 366 20.18 25.07 -4.83
N ILE A 367 20.61 24.63 -5.99
CA ILE A 367 20.75 23.23 -6.35
C ILE A 367 22.16 22.76 -5.99
N TRP A 368 22.28 21.62 -5.32
CA TRP A 368 23.52 20.86 -5.25
C TRP A 368 23.47 19.67 -6.20
N THR A 369 24.63 19.31 -6.75
CA THR A 369 24.85 18.07 -7.48
C THR A 369 26.06 17.35 -6.91
N ARG A 370 26.09 16.01 -6.99
CA ARG A 370 27.17 15.13 -6.55
C ARG A 370 27.31 13.98 -7.54
N GLY A 371 28.38 13.98 -8.34
CA GLY A 371 28.62 12.99 -9.39
C GLY A 371 27.63 13.03 -10.57
N CYS A 372 26.56 13.81 -10.48
CA CYS A 372 25.55 13.99 -11.53
C CYS A 372 25.75 15.32 -12.28
N ARG A 373 25.40 15.34 -13.58
CA ARG A 373 25.29 16.55 -14.42
C ARG A 373 24.04 16.45 -15.27
N GLY A 374 23.32 17.55 -15.43
CA GLY A 374 22.11 17.57 -16.25
C GLY A 374 21.58 18.97 -16.51
N LYS A 375 20.54 19.01 -17.34
CA LYS A 375 19.63 20.16 -17.44
C LYS A 375 18.58 19.98 -16.36
N PHE A 376 18.32 21.02 -15.57
CA PHE A 376 17.34 21.02 -14.48
C PHE A 376 16.33 22.13 -14.72
N ARG A 377 15.08 21.87 -14.38
CA ARG A 377 14.02 22.88 -14.40
C ARG A 377 13.90 23.47 -13.01
N CYS A 378 14.02 24.79 -12.95
CA CYS A 378 13.85 25.56 -11.75
C CYS A 378 12.37 25.83 -11.44
N PRO A 379 12.03 26.09 -10.17
CA PRO A 379 10.71 26.56 -9.79
C PRO A 379 10.39 27.91 -10.45
N VAL A 380 9.11 28.20 -10.62
CA VAL A 380 8.64 29.51 -11.10
C VAL A 380 8.76 30.52 -9.97
N GLY A 381 9.43 31.63 -10.24
CA GLY A 381 9.58 32.72 -9.30
C GLY A 381 9.87 34.02 -10.04
N THR A 382 10.00 35.10 -9.28
CA THR A 382 10.32 36.41 -9.83
C THR A 382 11.83 36.44 -10.13
N PRO A 383 12.27 36.74 -11.37
CA PRO A 383 13.69 36.81 -11.69
C PRO A 383 14.41 37.78 -10.75
N ILE A 384 15.51 37.33 -10.17
CA ILE A 384 16.39 38.20 -9.39
C ILE A 384 17.13 39.05 -10.41
N ALA A 385 16.93 40.37 -10.38
CA ALA A 385 17.68 41.28 -11.24
C ALA A 385 19.18 41.02 -11.06
N PRO A 386 19.98 40.96 -12.14
CA PRO A 386 21.41 40.77 -12.01
C PRO A 386 21.96 41.87 -11.11
N ILE A 387 22.61 41.48 -10.01
CA ILE A 387 23.32 42.42 -9.15
C ILE A 387 24.37 43.09 -10.05
N PRO A 388 24.34 44.42 -10.26
CA PRO A 388 25.40 45.08 -11.01
C PRO A 388 26.71 44.81 -10.30
N ILE A 389 27.63 44.14 -11.00
CA ILE A 389 28.97 43.87 -10.50
C ILE A 389 29.67 45.23 -10.41
N ALA A 390 29.64 45.84 -9.23
CA ALA A 390 30.44 47.01 -8.94
C ALA A 390 31.93 46.59 -8.92
N GLY A 391 32.66 47.01 -9.95
CA GLY A 391 34.11 47.21 -9.92
C GLY A 391 34.96 45.98 -9.69
N ARG A 392 35.39 45.32 -10.77
CA ARG A 392 36.77 44.81 -10.87
C ARG A 392 37.36 45.28 -12.18
N GLU A 393 38.31 46.19 -12.07
CA GLU A 393 39.23 46.57 -13.14
C GLU A 393 39.86 45.29 -13.74
N GLU A 394 39.84 45.19 -15.06
CA GLU A 394 40.62 44.19 -15.77
C GLU A 394 42.13 44.48 -15.58
N PRO A 395 42.95 43.51 -15.18
CA PRO A 395 44.39 43.68 -15.28
C PRO A 395 44.79 43.58 -16.75
N SER A 396 45.22 44.70 -17.33
CA SER A 396 45.88 44.75 -18.63
C SER A 396 47.16 43.90 -18.57
N VAL A 397 47.20 42.80 -19.30
CA VAL A 397 48.43 42.03 -19.50
C VAL A 397 49.26 42.74 -20.58
N HIS A 398 50.27 43.49 -20.15
CA HIS A 398 51.38 43.85 -21.01
C HIS A 398 52.27 42.62 -21.23
N LEU A 399 52.40 42.20 -22.49
CA LEU A 399 53.40 41.25 -22.95
C LEU A 399 54.76 41.96 -23.04
N PRO A 400 55.83 41.45 -22.39
CA PRO A 400 57.18 41.72 -22.82
C PRO A 400 57.58 40.72 -23.90
N ALA A 401 58.12 41.24 -25.00
CA ALA A 401 58.81 40.49 -26.02
C ALA A 401 60.14 39.89 -25.52
N ASP A 402 60.64 38.94 -26.31
CA ASP A 402 62.01 38.42 -26.38
C ASP A 402 62.47 37.38 -25.36
N VAL A 403 62.58 36.12 -25.81
CA VAL A 403 63.79 35.26 -25.68
C VAL A 403 63.84 34.27 -26.87
N PRO A 404 65.02 34.00 -27.49
CA PRO A 404 65.14 33.42 -28.83
C PRO A 404 65.17 31.89 -28.88
N ALA A 405 64.92 31.36 -30.08
CA ALA A 405 65.01 29.95 -30.45
C ALA A 405 66.42 29.37 -30.29
N LEU A 406 66.51 28.13 -29.79
CA LEU A 406 67.72 27.31 -29.84
C LEU A 406 67.38 25.86 -30.24
N SER A 407 67.70 25.60 -31.52
CA SER A 407 68.26 24.41 -32.16
C SER A 407 68.12 23.03 -31.50
N THR A 408 67.63 22.13 -32.36
CA THR A 408 67.86 20.67 -32.45
C THR A 408 69.21 20.17 -31.94
N ARG A 409 69.15 19.05 -31.21
CA ARG A 409 69.95 17.83 -31.45
C ARG A 409 69.07 16.61 -31.34
#